data_AF-A0A4Q3LTF0-F1
#
_entry.id   AF-A0A4Q3LTF0-F1
#
_cell.length_a   1.000
_cell.length_b   1.000
_cell.length_c   1.000
_cell.angle_alpha   90.00
_cell.angle_beta   90.00
_cell.angle_gamma   90.00
#
_symmetry.space_group_name_H-M   'P 1'
#
loop_
_entity.id
_entity.type
_entity.pdbx_description
1 polymer ?
#
loop_
_entity_poly.entity_id
_entity_poly.type
_entity_poly.pdbx_seq_one_letter_code
_entity_poly.pdbx_strand_id
1 'polypeptide(L)'
;MTMPRIRLCRPAVGFVPLCLAAAMLAGCQTLPFGPAPAAQAPAPAQAPAPAPAPVAPAAVQPAAAPVAAAPAPAPAPAPLAQPTRIAEDGTVARFSGADTALPAASVALLQAWAADRSHHSRRWEIKGYSSRSALANAREVALTRALAVRKLLVDRGVPAAQIKVLYSTEESREAVTLLAR
;
A
#
# COMPACT_ATOMS: atom_id res chain seq x y z
N MET A 1 12.42 15.83 -53.88
CA MET A 1 11.24 15.09 -54.37
C MET A 1 10.23 14.95 -53.22
N THR A 2 9.24 15.83 -53.24
CA THR A 2 7.80 15.69 -52.92
C THR A 2 7.30 14.42 -52.19
N MET A 3 6.71 14.63 -51.00
CA MET A 3 5.75 13.74 -50.27
C MET A 3 4.39 13.62 -51.02
N PRO A 4 3.55 12.56 -50.83
CA PRO A 4 2.55 12.47 -49.72
C PRO A 4 2.29 11.02 -49.21
N ARG A 5 1.96 10.71 -47.93
CA ARG A 5 0.80 11.01 -47.04
C ARG A 5 -0.47 10.18 -47.31
N ILE A 6 -1.02 9.58 -46.22
CA ILE A 6 -2.45 9.21 -45.95
C ILE A 6 -2.87 7.78 -46.40
N ARG A 7 -3.47 6.88 -45.58
CA ARG A 7 -4.76 6.86 -44.83
C ARG A 7 -4.62 5.94 -43.58
N LEU A 8 -4.92 6.29 -42.33
CA LEU A 8 -6.23 6.57 -41.71
C LEU A 8 -7.36 5.59 -42.12
N CYS A 9 -7.48 4.48 -41.40
CA CYS A 9 -8.75 3.78 -41.20
C CYS A 9 -8.94 3.51 -39.69
N ARG A 10 -9.66 4.44 -39.09
CA ARG A 10 -10.21 4.43 -37.73
C ARG A 10 -11.68 4.02 -37.88
N PRO A 11 -12.17 2.91 -37.32
CA PRO A 11 -13.60 2.74 -37.14
C PRO A 11 -14.04 3.56 -35.92
N ALA A 12 -14.66 4.70 -36.23
CA ALA A 12 -15.71 5.26 -35.41
C ALA A 12 -16.97 4.38 -35.51
N VAL A 13 -17.83 4.45 -34.50
CA VAL A 13 -19.31 4.29 -34.50
C VAL A 13 -19.73 3.57 -33.20
N GLY A 14 -20.57 4.24 -32.43
CA GLY A 14 -21.09 3.75 -31.15
C GLY A 14 -21.38 4.84 -30.11
N PHE A 15 -21.59 6.08 -30.55
CA PHE A 15 -22.13 7.17 -29.73
C PHE A 15 -23.64 6.91 -29.55
N VAL A 16 -24.04 6.35 -28.42
CA VAL A 16 -25.45 6.24 -28.02
C VAL A 16 -25.76 7.41 -27.08
N PRO A 17 -26.62 8.37 -27.50
CA PRO A 17 -26.94 9.53 -26.71
C PRO A 17 -28.09 9.26 -25.73
N LEU A 18 -27.98 9.87 -24.56
CA LEU A 18 -28.97 10.79 -23.98
C LEU A 18 -30.44 10.50 -24.33
N CYS A 19 -31.22 9.97 -23.37
CA CYS A 19 -32.55 10.51 -23.03
C CYS A 19 -33.18 9.84 -21.80
N LEU A 20 -33.73 10.71 -20.94
CA LEU A 20 -34.86 10.53 -20.01
C LEU A 20 -34.77 9.51 -18.87
N ALA A 21 -34.61 10.02 -17.65
CA ALA A 21 -35.72 10.06 -16.69
C ALA A 21 -35.37 10.99 -15.51
N ALA A 22 -36.03 12.15 -15.48
CA ALA A 22 -36.25 12.92 -14.26
C ALA A 22 -37.42 12.32 -13.46
N ALA A 23 -37.62 12.82 -12.23
CA ALA A 23 -38.69 12.52 -11.25
C ALA A 23 -38.30 11.43 -10.23
N MET A 24 -38.53 11.53 -8.92
CA MET A 24 -39.20 12.54 -8.08
C MET A 24 -38.93 12.13 -6.62
N LEU A 25 -38.85 13.14 -5.73
CA LEU A 25 -39.39 13.23 -4.36
C LEU A 25 -39.09 12.17 -3.28
N ALA A 26 -39.01 12.73 -2.06
CA ALA A 26 -39.12 12.12 -0.72
C ALA A 26 -37.81 11.54 -0.15
N GLY A 27 -37.33 11.94 1.02
CA GLY A 27 -38.01 12.67 2.10
C GLY A 27 -37.05 13.19 3.16
N CYS A 28 -37.61 14.11 3.96
CA CYS A 28 -37.08 14.69 5.19
C CYS A 28 -36.32 13.69 6.06
N GLN A 29 -35.07 14.00 6.40
CA GLN A 29 -34.68 14.64 7.67
C GLN A 29 -35.19 13.90 8.90
N THR A 30 -34.30 13.15 9.56
CA THR A 30 -34.42 12.88 10.99
C THR A 30 -33.02 12.89 11.59
N LEU A 31 -32.66 14.02 12.20
CA LEU A 31 -31.50 14.17 13.06
C LEU A 31 -31.94 13.88 14.50
N PRO A 32 -31.44 12.84 15.18
CA PRO A 32 -31.46 12.80 16.63
C PRO A 32 -30.25 13.58 17.18
N PHE A 33 -30.57 14.77 17.68
CA PHE A 33 -29.82 15.53 18.67
C PHE A 33 -29.46 14.62 19.86
N GLY A 34 -28.18 14.32 20.04
CA GLY A 34 -27.64 13.65 21.24
C GLY A 34 -26.82 14.66 22.05
N PRO A 35 -27.13 14.91 23.33
CA PRO A 35 -26.49 15.94 24.13
C PRO A 35 -25.03 15.60 24.47
N ALA A 36 -24.18 16.61 24.35
CA ALA A 36 -22.80 16.65 24.83
C ALA A 36 -22.73 16.90 26.36
N PRO A 37 -21.53 17.12 26.91
CA PRO A 37 -20.71 16.20 27.68
C PRO A 37 -20.94 16.32 29.20
N ALA A 38 -20.92 15.19 29.92
CA ALA A 38 -20.88 15.22 31.38
C ALA A 38 -19.47 15.57 31.86
N ALA A 39 -19.34 16.80 32.37
CA ALA A 39 -18.16 17.33 33.03
C ALA A 39 -17.80 16.49 34.26
N GLN A 40 -16.57 15.96 34.30
CA GLN A 40 -16.01 15.33 35.48
C GLN A 40 -15.54 16.39 36.47
N ALA A 41 -16.07 16.32 37.70
CA ALA A 41 -15.72 17.18 38.81
C ALA A 41 -14.28 16.91 39.30
N PRO A 42 -13.50 17.95 39.64
CA PRO A 42 -12.18 17.79 40.23
C PRO A 42 -12.27 17.31 41.70
N ALA A 43 -11.52 16.26 42.00
CA ALA A 43 -11.39 15.67 43.34
C ALA A 43 -10.52 16.56 44.27
N PRO A 44 -10.73 16.48 45.59
CA PRO A 44 -10.34 17.50 46.57
C PRO A 44 -8.84 17.55 46.94
N ALA A 45 -8.45 18.76 47.36
CA ALA A 45 -7.15 19.16 47.87
C ALA A 45 -6.69 18.34 49.09
N GLN A 46 -5.44 17.89 49.06
CA GLN A 46 -4.76 17.35 50.24
C GLN A 46 -4.07 18.47 51.03
N ALA A 47 -4.29 18.46 52.33
CA ALA A 47 -3.76 19.38 53.34
C ALA A 47 -2.26 19.11 53.65
N PRO A 48 -1.55 20.09 54.25
CA PRO A 48 -0.10 20.08 54.37
C PRO A 48 0.39 19.30 55.61
N ALA A 49 1.58 18.72 55.52
CA ALA A 49 2.27 18.09 56.64
C ALA A 49 3.69 18.68 56.83
N PRO A 50 4.24 18.64 58.07
CA PRO A 50 5.05 19.72 58.64
C PRO A 50 6.57 19.63 58.45
N ALA A 51 7.21 20.70 58.92
CA ALA A 51 8.59 21.20 58.82
C ALA A 51 9.72 20.27 59.34
N PRO A 52 11.00 20.61 59.05
CA PRO A 52 12.15 19.71 59.08
C PRO A 52 12.87 19.65 60.44
N ALA A 53 13.69 18.63 60.64
CA ALA A 53 14.71 18.60 61.69
C ALA A 53 16.10 18.21 61.13
N PRO A 54 17.19 18.88 61.58
CA PRO A 54 18.59 18.57 61.22
C PRO A 54 19.07 17.33 62.01
N VAL A 55 20.22 16.67 61.74
CA VAL A 55 21.60 17.04 62.12
C VAL A 55 22.61 16.14 61.36
N ALA A 56 23.79 16.69 61.06
CA ALA A 56 24.99 16.15 60.39
C ALA A 56 25.83 15.16 61.28
N PRO A 57 27.12 14.81 61.01
CA PRO A 57 27.97 14.88 59.80
C PRO A 57 28.81 13.61 59.48
N ALA A 58 29.41 13.64 58.28
CA ALA A 58 30.74 13.12 57.86
C ALA A 58 31.13 11.63 58.01
N ALA A 59 31.40 11.01 56.84
CA ALA A 59 32.54 10.13 56.65
C ALA A 59 33.02 10.21 55.19
N VAL A 60 34.34 10.08 55.02
CA VAL A 60 35.15 10.55 53.90
C VAL A 60 35.54 9.37 52.97
N GLN A 61 35.87 9.69 51.71
CA GLN A 61 36.67 8.93 50.71
C GLN A 61 35.97 7.86 49.86
N PRO A 62 36.51 7.48 48.67
CA PRO A 62 37.59 8.05 47.84
C PRO A 62 37.18 8.33 46.37
N ALA A 63 38.04 9.08 45.66
CA ALA A 63 37.93 9.37 44.23
C ALA A 63 38.29 8.19 43.31
N ALA A 64 37.46 7.93 42.29
CA ALA A 64 37.73 7.22 41.01
C ALA A 64 36.39 7.19 40.23
N ALA A 65 36.24 7.37 38.91
CA ALA A 65 37.09 7.60 37.76
C ALA A 65 36.22 8.29 36.66
N PRO A 66 36.80 9.00 35.68
CA PRO A 66 36.04 9.66 34.62
C PRO A 66 35.94 8.77 33.35
N VAL A 67 34.88 7.98 33.19
CA VAL A 67 34.48 7.37 31.91
C VAL A 67 33.07 6.77 32.08
N ALA A 68 32.11 6.88 31.18
CA ALA A 68 32.20 6.98 29.74
C ALA A 68 31.01 7.79 29.18
N ALA A 69 31.27 8.50 28.08
CA ALA A 69 30.24 9.08 27.25
C ALA A 69 29.23 8.00 26.84
N ALA A 70 27.94 8.31 26.96
CA ALA A 70 26.87 7.51 26.40
C ALA A 70 27.17 7.27 24.91
N PRO A 71 27.03 6.03 24.39
CA PRO A 71 27.19 5.78 22.97
C PRO A 71 26.18 6.65 22.22
N ALA A 72 26.66 7.41 21.25
CA ALA A 72 25.81 8.09 20.29
C ALA A 72 24.83 7.07 19.68
N PRO A 73 23.55 7.43 19.46
CA PRO A 73 22.58 6.56 18.83
C PRO A 73 23.16 6.06 17.50
N ALA A 74 23.23 4.73 17.36
CA ALA A 74 23.68 4.10 16.13
C ALA A 74 22.92 4.70 14.94
N PRO A 75 23.62 5.06 13.84
CA PRO A 75 22.97 5.56 12.64
C PRO A 75 21.90 4.57 12.21
N ALA A 76 20.69 5.09 11.93
CA ALA A 76 19.57 4.32 11.45
C ALA A 76 20.02 3.41 10.30
N PRO A 77 19.61 2.13 10.27
CA PRO A 77 20.00 1.20 9.23
C PRO A 77 19.67 1.81 7.86
N ALA A 78 20.69 1.86 6.99
CA ALA A 78 20.55 2.35 5.63
C ALA A 78 19.33 1.66 4.97
N PRO A 79 18.50 2.39 4.20
CA PRO A 79 17.37 1.80 3.51
C PRO A 79 17.85 0.61 2.69
N LEU A 80 17.33 -0.59 3.01
CA LEU A 80 17.58 -1.79 2.22
C LEU A 80 17.31 -1.44 0.77
N ALA A 81 18.34 -1.58 -0.08
CA ALA A 81 18.28 -1.27 -1.49
C ALA A 81 17.05 -1.97 -2.08
N GLN A 82 16.07 -1.18 -2.48
CA GLN A 82 14.83 -1.69 -3.03
C GLN A 82 15.18 -2.46 -4.30
N PRO A 83 14.65 -3.68 -4.51
CA PRO A 83 14.96 -4.44 -5.71
C PRO A 83 14.55 -3.65 -6.95
N THR A 84 15.54 -3.21 -7.72
CA THR A 84 15.33 -2.38 -8.92
C THR A 84 14.82 -3.18 -10.12
N ARG A 85 14.83 -4.52 -10.03
CA ARG A 85 14.37 -5.43 -11.08
C ARG A 85 13.38 -6.46 -10.54
N ILE A 86 12.44 -6.86 -11.40
CA ILE A 86 11.60 -8.04 -11.17
C ILE A 86 12.53 -9.25 -11.04
N ALA A 87 12.24 -10.14 -10.09
CA ALA A 87 12.98 -11.39 -9.92
C ALA A 87 12.98 -12.20 -11.23
N GLU A 88 13.99 -13.05 -11.45
CA GLU A 88 14.08 -13.86 -12.68
C GLU A 88 12.87 -14.79 -12.85
N ASP A 89 12.27 -15.23 -11.74
CA ASP A 89 11.03 -16.00 -11.70
C ASP A 89 9.76 -15.19 -12.07
N GLY A 90 9.92 -13.92 -12.44
CA GLY A 90 8.83 -12.98 -12.72
C GLY A 90 8.06 -12.55 -11.47
N THR A 91 8.50 -12.90 -10.26
CA THR A 91 7.78 -12.54 -9.02
C THR A 91 7.92 -11.04 -8.76
N VAL A 92 6.78 -10.37 -8.67
CA VAL A 92 6.69 -8.90 -8.51
C VAL A 92 6.41 -8.52 -7.06
N ALA A 93 5.54 -9.28 -6.40
CA ALA A 93 5.12 -9.03 -5.03
C ALA A 93 4.78 -10.34 -4.33
N ARG A 94 5.12 -10.41 -3.05
CA ARG A 94 4.67 -11.44 -2.13
C ARG A 94 3.71 -10.82 -1.14
N PHE A 95 2.63 -11.52 -0.85
CA PHE A 95 1.55 -11.11 0.03
C PHE A 95 1.53 -12.03 1.24
N SER A 96 0.88 -11.58 2.30
CA SER A 96 0.63 -12.37 3.50
C SER A 96 -0.87 -12.59 3.64
N GLY A 97 -1.29 -13.80 3.96
CA GLY A 97 -2.71 -14.11 4.22
C GLY A 97 -3.65 -13.59 3.12
N ALA A 98 -4.70 -12.86 3.53
CA ALA A 98 -5.73 -12.32 2.65
C ALA A 98 -5.37 -10.99 1.98
N ASP A 99 -4.19 -10.42 2.23
CA ASP A 99 -3.86 -9.08 1.77
C ASP A 99 -3.90 -8.99 0.25
N THR A 100 -4.63 -8.02 -0.29
CA THR A 100 -4.72 -7.75 -1.73
C THR A 100 -3.98 -6.47 -2.14
N ALA A 101 -3.53 -5.69 -1.14
CA ALA A 101 -2.82 -4.44 -1.35
C ALA A 101 -1.37 -4.70 -1.77
N LEU A 102 -0.93 -4.04 -2.84
CA LEU A 102 0.45 -4.12 -3.30
C LEU A 102 1.37 -3.39 -2.32
N PRO A 103 2.46 -4.03 -1.86
CA PRO A 103 3.43 -3.34 -1.02
C PRO A 103 4.08 -2.18 -1.79
N ALA A 104 4.36 -1.08 -1.10
CA ALA A 104 4.85 0.16 -1.71
C ALA A 104 6.14 -0.04 -2.54
N ALA A 105 7.02 -0.95 -2.10
CA ALA A 105 8.22 -1.33 -2.84
C ALA A 105 7.89 -1.95 -4.21
N SER A 106 6.91 -2.87 -4.28
CA SER A 106 6.47 -3.48 -5.53
C SER A 106 5.77 -2.48 -6.44
N VAL A 107 5.06 -1.50 -5.87
CA VAL A 107 4.47 -0.39 -6.64
C VAL A 107 5.57 0.44 -7.31
N ALA A 108 6.60 0.85 -6.57
CA ALA A 108 7.72 1.61 -7.12
C ALA A 108 8.47 0.83 -8.20
N LEU A 109 8.71 -0.46 -7.97
CA LEU A 109 9.33 -1.38 -8.93
C LEU A 109 8.50 -1.48 -10.21
N LEU A 110 7.19 -1.73 -10.12
CA LEU A 110 6.31 -1.81 -11.29
C LEU A 110 6.21 -0.48 -12.05
N GLN A 111 6.29 0.65 -11.35
CA GLN A 111 6.30 1.96 -11.98
C GLN A 111 7.58 2.21 -12.77
N ALA A 112 8.74 1.88 -12.18
CA ALA A 112 10.04 1.96 -12.86
C ALA A 112 10.09 1.01 -14.07
N TRP A 113 9.55 -0.19 -13.92
CA TRP A 113 9.42 -1.16 -15.00
C TRP A 113 8.51 -0.63 -16.12
N ALA A 114 7.32 -0.14 -15.78
CA ALA A 114 6.37 0.38 -16.76
C ALA A 114 6.84 1.67 -17.47
N ALA A 115 7.85 2.36 -16.93
CA ALA A 115 8.46 3.51 -17.59
C ALA A 115 9.22 3.12 -18.88
N ASP A 116 9.71 1.87 -18.97
CA ASP A 116 10.31 1.36 -20.20
C ASP A 116 9.22 1.00 -21.24
N ARG A 117 9.18 1.80 -22.30
CA ARG A 117 8.25 1.64 -23.43
C ARG A 117 8.47 0.34 -24.21
N SER A 118 9.63 -0.30 -24.10
CA SER A 118 9.92 -1.59 -24.73
C SER A 118 8.99 -2.69 -24.25
N HIS A 119 8.41 -2.54 -23.06
CA HIS A 119 7.42 -3.46 -22.52
C HIS A 119 6.00 -3.22 -23.04
N HIS A 120 5.71 -2.06 -23.65
CA HIS A 120 4.36 -1.65 -24.07
C HIS A 120 3.90 -2.26 -25.41
N SER A 121 4.80 -2.97 -26.09
CA SER A 121 4.52 -3.71 -27.33
C SER A 121 4.53 -5.24 -27.15
N ARG A 122 4.92 -5.71 -25.96
CA ARG A 122 5.01 -7.14 -25.63
C ARG A 122 3.75 -7.62 -24.94
N ARG A 123 3.41 -8.90 -25.14
CA ARG A 123 2.33 -9.53 -24.39
C ARG A 123 2.85 -9.98 -23.04
N TRP A 124 2.05 -9.73 -22.01
CA TRP A 124 2.38 -10.06 -20.63
C TRP A 124 1.29 -10.91 -20.01
N GLU A 125 1.71 -11.87 -19.21
CA GLU A 125 0.84 -12.69 -18.40
C GLU A 125 1.07 -12.36 -16.92
N ILE A 126 0.01 -11.88 -16.26
CA ILE A 126 -0.01 -11.67 -14.82
C ILE A 126 -0.71 -12.86 -14.19
N LYS A 127 -0.03 -13.57 -13.30
CA LYS A 127 -0.62 -14.69 -12.57
C LYS A 127 -0.63 -14.38 -11.08
N GLY A 128 -1.84 -14.28 -10.52
CA GLY A 128 -2.04 -14.18 -9.08
C GLY A 128 -2.08 -15.55 -8.44
N TYR A 129 -1.42 -15.70 -7.30
CA TYR A 129 -1.40 -16.92 -6.53
C TYR A 129 -1.95 -16.68 -5.14
N SER A 130 -2.77 -17.63 -4.68
CA SER A 130 -3.24 -17.70 -3.30
C SER A 130 -3.61 -19.13 -2.96
N SER A 131 -3.29 -19.59 -1.77
CA SER A 131 -3.54 -20.96 -1.36
C SER A 131 -4.99 -21.16 -0.91
N ARG A 132 -5.68 -22.15 -1.51
CA ARG A 132 -7.01 -22.56 -1.06
C ARG A 132 -7.03 -23.10 0.38
N SER A 133 -5.88 -23.55 0.90
CA SER A 133 -5.77 -24.02 2.29
C SER A 133 -5.65 -22.87 3.29
N ALA A 134 -5.17 -21.71 2.86
CA ALA A 134 -5.04 -20.53 3.71
C ALA A 134 -6.34 -19.72 3.76
N LEU A 135 -7.11 -19.68 2.66
CA LEU A 135 -8.28 -18.81 2.50
C LEU A 135 -9.40 -19.52 1.75
N ALA A 136 -10.62 -19.45 2.28
CA ALA A 136 -11.82 -19.95 1.59
C ALA A 136 -12.04 -19.23 0.24
N ASN A 137 -11.70 -17.94 0.17
CA ASN A 137 -11.87 -17.10 -1.03
C ASN A 137 -10.56 -16.91 -1.81
N ALA A 138 -9.65 -17.90 -1.79
CA ALA A 138 -8.33 -17.80 -2.42
C ALA A 138 -8.38 -17.39 -3.90
N ARG A 139 -9.39 -17.85 -4.66
CA ARG A 139 -9.57 -17.46 -6.07
C ARG A 139 -9.80 -15.96 -6.22
N GLU A 140 -10.70 -15.40 -5.43
CA GLU A 140 -11.06 -13.98 -5.49
C GLU A 140 -9.88 -13.11 -5.03
N VAL A 141 -9.19 -13.54 -3.97
CA VAL A 141 -7.97 -12.87 -3.47
C VAL A 141 -6.87 -12.87 -4.54
N ALA A 142 -6.60 -14.02 -5.17
CA ALA A 142 -5.61 -14.14 -6.25
C ALA A 142 -5.95 -13.23 -7.46
N LEU A 143 -7.22 -13.19 -7.87
CA LEU A 143 -7.68 -12.32 -8.95
C LEU A 143 -7.55 -10.84 -8.57
N THR A 144 -7.96 -10.46 -7.36
CA THR A 144 -7.91 -9.07 -6.89
C THR A 144 -6.48 -8.56 -6.90
N ARG A 145 -5.52 -9.37 -6.44
CA ARG A 145 -4.09 -9.04 -6.50
C ARG A 145 -3.59 -8.85 -7.92
N ALA A 146 -3.92 -9.77 -8.83
CA ALA A 146 -3.50 -9.69 -10.22
C ALA A 146 -4.11 -8.47 -10.94
N LEU A 147 -5.38 -8.15 -10.62
CA LEU A 147 -6.05 -6.95 -11.13
C LEU A 147 -5.46 -5.67 -10.57
N ALA A 148 -5.03 -5.63 -9.32
CA ALA A 148 -4.33 -4.48 -8.75
C ALA A 148 -3.03 -4.18 -9.52
N VAL A 149 -2.27 -5.21 -9.88
CA VAL A 149 -1.06 -5.06 -10.72
C VAL A 149 -1.43 -4.58 -12.12
N ARG A 150 -2.44 -5.21 -12.76
CA ARG A 150 -2.90 -4.78 -14.09
C ARG A 150 -3.33 -3.32 -14.09
N LYS A 151 -4.12 -2.89 -13.09
CA LYS A 151 -4.59 -1.51 -12.94
C LYS A 151 -3.41 -0.55 -12.92
N LEU A 152 -2.44 -0.79 -12.05
CA LEU A 152 -1.22 0.03 -11.95
C LEU A 152 -0.46 0.09 -13.29
N LEU A 153 -0.29 -1.03 -13.99
CA LEU A 153 0.40 -1.04 -15.29
C LEU A 153 -0.36 -0.27 -16.37
N VAL A 154 -1.69 -0.39 -16.38
CA VAL A 154 -2.57 0.35 -17.31
C VAL A 154 -2.56 1.84 -17.02
N ASP A 155 -2.61 2.24 -15.74
CA ASP A 155 -2.45 3.63 -15.30
C ASP A 155 -1.10 4.23 -15.73
N ARG A 156 -0.06 3.39 -15.88
CA ARG A 156 1.26 3.78 -16.40
C ARG A 156 1.40 3.70 -17.92
N GLY A 157 0.32 3.37 -18.62
CA GLY A 157 0.23 3.40 -20.08
C GLY A 157 0.51 2.07 -20.79
N VAL A 158 0.69 0.96 -20.06
CA VAL A 158 0.76 -0.36 -20.68
C VAL A 158 -0.65 -0.74 -21.18
N PRO A 159 -0.84 -1.05 -22.47
CA PRO A 159 -2.17 -1.30 -23.02
C PRO A 159 -2.79 -2.56 -22.42
N ALA A 160 -4.00 -2.43 -21.86
CA ALA A 160 -4.72 -3.52 -21.20
C ALA A 160 -4.95 -4.75 -22.09
N ALA A 161 -4.97 -4.57 -23.42
CA ALA A 161 -5.11 -5.63 -24.42
C ALA A 161 -3.87 -6.54 -24.54
N GLN A 162 -2.71 -6.05 -24.12
CA GLN A 162 -1.46 -6.83 -24.09
C GLN A 162 -1.25 -7.56 -22.77
N ILE A 163 -2.11 -7.33 -21.77
CA ILE A 163 -2.00 -7.93 -20.45
C ILE A 163 -3.09 -8.99 -20.28
N LYS A 164 -2.68 -10.24 -20.11
CA LYS A 164 -3.55 -11.36 -19.76
C LYS A 164 -3.47 -11.61 -18.25
N VAL A 165 -4.62 -11.74 -17.59
CA VAL A 165 -4.70 -12.01 -16.14
C VAL A 165 -5.13 -13.45 -15.93
N LEU A 166 -4.37 -14.19 -15.13
CA LEU A 166 -4.68 -15.53 -14.67
C LEU A 166 -4.58 -15.58 -13.14
N TYR A 167 -5.10 -16.68 -12.60
CA TYR A 167 -4.96 -17.03 -11.20
C TYR A 167 -4.52 -18.49 -11.08
N SER A 168 -3.89 -18.83 -9.97
CA SER A 168 -3.70 -20.22 -9.53
C SER A 168 -3.97 -20.31 -8.05
N THR A 169 -4.75 -21.31 -7.67
CA THR A 169 -5.02 -21.64 -6.26
C THR A 169 -4.43 -22.96 -5.80
N GLU A 170 -3.71 -23.63 -6.70
CA GLU A 170 -3.11 -24.94 -6.45
C GLU A 170 -1.74 -24.83 -5.79
N GLU A 171 -1.03 -23.72 -6.02
CA GLU A 171 0.26 -23.49 -5.39
C GLU A 171 0.07 -22.83 -4.02
N SER A 172 0.74 -23.38 -3.01
CA SER A 172 0.79 -22.85 -1.65
C SER A 172 1.68 -21.60 -1.55
N ARG A 173 1.40 -20.58 -2.37
CA ARG A 173 2.13 -19.31 -2.43
C ARG A 173 1.15 -18.13 -2.52
N GLU A 174 1.42 -17.09 -1.74
CA GLU A 174 0.70 -15.82 -1.78
C GLU A 174 1.55 -14.81 -2.55
N ALA A 175 1.49 -14.82 -3.88
CA ALA A 175 2.37 -13.99 -4.72
C ALA A 175 1.70 -13.58 -6.03
N VAL A 176 2.28 -12.59 -6.71
CA VAL A 176 1.92 -12.27 -8.10
C VAL A 176 3.16 -12.32 -8.97
N THR A 177 3.05 -12.98 -10.13
CA THR A 177 4.08 -12.97 -11.16
C THR A 177 3.65 -12.18 -12.38
N LEU A 178 4.65 -11.66 -13.10
CA LEU A 178 4.54 -10.99 -14.38
C LEU A 178 5.55 -11.65 -15.32
N LEU A 179 5.06 -12.33 -16.35
CA LEU A 179 5.87 -13.07 -17.32
C LEU A 179 5.63 -12.56 -18.73
N ALA A 180 6.68 -12.49 -19.55
CA ALA A 180 6.57 -12.18 -20.97
C ALA A 180 6.04 -13.40 -21.74
N ARG A 181 5.25 -13.16 -22.79
CA ARG A 181 4.66 -14.20 -23.64
C ARG A 181 4.87 -13.95 -25.12
#